data_AF-A0A9D7D6F5-F1
#
_entry.id   AF-A0A9D7D6F5-F1
#
_cell.length_a   1.000
_cell.length_b   1.000
_cell.length_c   1.000
_cell.angle_alpha   90.00
_cell.angle_beta   90.00
_cell.angle_gamma   90.00
#
_symmetry.space_group_name_H-M   'P 1'
#
loop_
_entity.id
_entity.type
_entity.pdbx_description
1 polymer ?
#
loop_
_entity_poly.entity_id
_entity_poly.type
_entity_poly.pdbx_seq_one_letter_code
_entity_poly.pdbx_strand_id
1 'polypeptide(L)'
;MLSRILVWLALAGVLAPFIVYAARDAIYHFGPRKPGAAENLVHLTLGASQVLFIVGAFRANLAQELLGLVSIAVFGVIDEFFFHRDLPPAETDLHAKAHMFLFAFVAVALALNHLPPLLTSWPPSWSAS
;
A
#
# COMPACT_ATOMS: atom_id res chain seq x y z
N MET A 1 -4.81 -24.40 -4.85
CA MET A 1 -4.45 -24.05 -3.45
C MET A 1 -3.01 -23.58 -3.31
N LEU A 2 -2.01 -24.32 -3.81
CA LEU A 2 -0.60 -23.93 -3.72
C LEU A 2 -0.31 -22.53 -4.32
N SER A 3 -0.89 -22.22 -5.48
CA SER A 3 -0.76 -20.90 -6.11
C SER A 3 -1.24 -19.74 -5.22
N ARG A 4 -2.33 -19.93 -4.48
CA ARG A 4 -2.91 -18.89 -3.62
C ARG A 4 -2.07 -18.66 -2.36
N ILE A 5 -1.46 -19.71 -1.82
CA ILE A 5 -0.49 -19.60 -0.73
C ILE A 5 0.73 -18.81 -1.18
N LEU A 6 1.27 -19.09 -2.38
CA LEU A 6 2.41 -18.35 -2.91
C LEU A 6 2.10 -16.86 -3.11
N VAL A 7 0.91 -16.53 -3.63
CA VAL A 7 0.46 -15.13 -3.73
C VAL A 7 0.39 -14.49 -2.35
N TRP A 8 -0.21 -15.15 -1.35
CA TRP A 8 -0.29 -14.61 0.01
C TRP A 8 1.08 -14.41 0.65
N LEU A 9 2.02 -15.33 0.43
CA LEU A 9 3.40 -15.18 0.91
C LEU A 9 4.10 -13.99 0.24
N ALA A 10 3.91 -13.81 -1.06
CA ALA A 10 4.46 -12.65 -1.77
C ALA A 10 3.86 -11.33 -1.24
N LEU A 11 2.53 -11.26 -1.10
CA LEU A 11 1.83 -10.10 -0.53
C LEU A 11 2.30 -9.81 0.90
N ALA A 12 2.37 -10.83 1.76
CA ALA A 12 2.83 -10.68 3.14
C ALA A 12 4.29 -10.22 3.20
N GLY A 13 5.16 -10.76 2.34
CA GLY A 13 6.56 -10.40 2.26
C GLY A 13 6.78 -8.92 1.94
N VAL A 14 6.00 -8.36 1.00
CA VAL A 14 6.10 -6.93 0.66
C VAL A 14 5.29 -6.03 1.59
N LEU A 15 4.25 -6.56 2.25
CA LEU A 15 3.47 -5.83 3.27
C LEU A 15 4.24 -5.64 4.58
N ALA A 16 5.02 -6.63 4.99
CA ALA A 16 5.76 -6.61 6.26
C ALA A 16 6.63 -5.35 6.46
N PRO A 17 7.50 -4.94 5.51
CA PRO A 17 8.27 -3.71 5.68
C PRO A 17 7.39 -2.46 5.73
N PHE A 18 6.28 -2.40 4.98
CA PHE A 18 5.32 -1.31 5.10
C PHE A 18 4.77 -1.20 6.53
N ILE A 19 4.31 -2.31 7.12
CA ILE A 19 3.80 -2.33 8.51
C ILE A 19 4.87 -1.84 9.49
N VAL A 20 6.13 -2.26 9.31
CA VAL A 20 7.23 -1.83 10.19
C VAL A 20 7.43 -0.31 10.14
N TYR A 21 7.46 0.29 8.95
CA TYR A 21 7.66 1.72 8.81
C TYR A 21 6.42 2.54 9.20
N ALA A 22 5.22 2.09 8.84
CA ALA A 22 3.97 2.72 9.27
C ALA A 22 3.80 2.70 10.80
N ALA A 23 4.19 1.61 11.47
CA ALA A 23 4.16 1.55 12.93
C ALA A 23 5.20 2.48 13.58
N ARG A 24 6.41 2.56 13.02
CA ARG A 24 7.44 3.50 13.49
C ARG A 24 7.01 4.94 13.34
N ASP A 25 6.36 5.25 12.23
CA ASP A 25 5.79 6.56 11.96
C ASP A 25 4.67 6.93 12.94
N ALA A 26 3.71 6.02 13.14
CA ALA A 26 2.67 6.20 14.15
C ALA A 26 3.25 6.41 15.56
N ILE A 27 4.31 5.69 15.93
CA ILE A 27 5.04 5.89 17.21
C ILE A 27 5.67 7.28 17.28
N TYR A 28 6.21 7.78 16.17
CA TYR A 28 6.79 9.13 16.09
C TYR A 28 5.73 10.21 16.38
N HIS A 29 4.48 10.00 15.95
CA HIS A 29 3.34 10.90 16.20
C HIS A 29 2.82 10.90 17.66
N PHE A 30 3.29 9.99 18.50
CA PHE A 30 2.99 10.01 19.94
C PHE A 30 4.07 10.68 20.78
N GLY A 31 5.27 10.89 20.22
CA GLY A 31 6.42 11.43 20.93
C GLY A 31 6.89 12.77 20.34
N PRO A 32 7.89 12.76 19.43
CA PRO A 32 8.53 13.98 18.93
C PRO A 32 7.59 14.97 18.23
N ARG A 33 6.62 14.47 17.46
CA ARG A 33 5.59 15.29 16.80
C ARG A 33 4.23 14.86 17.32
N LYS A 34 3.31 15.81 17.46
CA LYS A 34 1.91 15.53 17.75
C LYS A 34 1.03 16.21 16.70
N PRO A 35 0.54 15.46 15.69
CA PRO A 35 -0.37 15.95 14.68
C PRO A 35 -1.60 16.64 15.27
N GLY A 36 -2.10 17.67 14.58
CA GLY A 36 -3.36 18.32 14.94
C GLY A 36 -4.59 17.43 14.67
N ALA A 37 -5.77 17.84 15.12
CA ALA A 37 -7.00 17.05 14.92
C ALA A 37 -7.34 16.82 13.43
N ALA A 38 -7.09 17.82 12.58
CA ALA A 38 -7.33 17.71 11.14
C ALA A 38 -6.39 16.71 10.46
N GLU A 39 -5.09 16.78 10.77
CA GLU A 39 -4.07 15.84 10.29
C GLU A 39 -4.37 14.41 10.77
N ASN A 40 -4.72 14.24 12.05
CA ASN A 40 -5.14 12.94 12.60
C ASN A 40 -6.35 12.35 11.87
N LEU A 41 -7.32 13.17 11.46
CA LEU A 41 -8.47 12.70 10.68
C LEU A 41 -8.06 12.23 9.28
N VAL A 42 -7.10 12.93 8.65
CA VAL A 42 -6.53 12.51 7.37
C VAL A 42 -5.74 11.21 7.53
N HIS A 43 -4.87 11.11 8.55
CA HIS A 43 -4.13 9.88 8.86
C HIS A 43 -5.07 8.69 9.14
N LEU A 44 -6.14 8.89 9.91
CA LEU A 44 -7.14 7.85 10.17
C LEU A 44 -7.79 7.38 8.87
N THR A 45 -8.14 8.33 7.99
CA THR A 45 -8.77 8.02 6.69
C THR A 45 -7.79 7.29 5.77
N LEU A 46 -6.52 7.70 5.75
CA LEU A 46 -5.44 7.01 5.04
C LEU A 46 -5.26 5.58 5.56
N GLY A 47 -5.15 5.40 6.87
CA GLY A 47 -5.03 4.07 7.50
C GLY A 47 -6.21 3.16 7.15
N ALA A 48 -7.44 3.67 7.21
CA ALA A 48 -8.64 2.93 6.82
C ALA A 48 -8.62 2.55 5.32
N SER A 49 -8.20 3.47 4.45
CA SER A 49 -8.09 3.24 3.01
C SER A 49 -7.02 2.19 2.67
N GLN A 50 -5.88 2.23 3.36
CA GLN A 50 -4.82 1.23 3.27
C GLN A 50 -5.31 -0.15 3.71
N VAL A 51 -6.03 -0.24 4.84
CA VAL A 51 -6.63 -1.49 5.30
C VAL A 51 -7.63 -2.03 4.26
N LEU A 52 -8.49 -1.18 3.70
CA LEU A 52 -9.43 -1.58 2.67
C LEU A 52 -8.72 -2.14 1.42
N PHE A 53 -7.66 -1.47 0.96
CA PHE A 53 -6.83 -1.95 -0.15
C PHE A 53 -6.20 -3.31 0.17
N ILE A 54 -5.57 -3.46 1.34
CA ILE A 54 -4.91 -4.71 1.77
C ILE A 54 -5.92 -5.85 1.84
N VAL A 55 -7.10 -5.63 2.43
CA VAL A 55 -8.16 -6.64 2.49
C VAL A 55 -8.64 -7.01 1.09
N GLY A 56 -8.80 -6.03 0.20
CA GLY A 56 -9.09 -6.25 -1.22
C GLY A 56 -8.05 -7.15 -1.87
N ALA A 57 -6.77 -6.84 -1.70
CA ALA A 57 -5.64 -7.58 -2.25
C ALA A 57 -5.63 -9.06 -1.82
N PHE A 58 -5.79 -9.36 -0.53
CA PHE A 58 -5.81 -10.76 -0.06
C PHE A 58 -7.06 -11.53 -0.53
N ARG A 59 -8.16 -10.81 -0.80
CA ARG A 59 -9.42 -11.38 -1.31
C ARG A 59 -9.47 -11.42 -2.85
N ALA A 60 -8.51 -10.82 -3.54
CA ALA A 60 -8.54 -10.55 -4.98
C ALA A 60 -9.84 -9.82 -5.40
N ASN A 61 -10.25 -8.83 -4.60
CA ASN A 61 -11.45 -8.04 -4.84
C ASN A 61 -11.08 -6.67 -5.44
N LEU A 62 -11.15 -6.58 -6.76
CA LEU A 62 -10.79 -5.37 -7.50
C LEU A 62 -11.55 -4.12 -7.05
N ALA A 63 -12.83 -4.24 -6.69
CA ALA A 63 -13.62 -3.08 -6.26
C ALA A 63 -13.09 -2.50 -4.94
N GLN A 64 -12.71 -3.36 -3.98
CA GLN A 64 -12.09 -2.93 -2.72
C GLN A 64 -10.68 -2.36 -2.95
N GLU A 65 -9.89 -3.00 -3.81
CA GLU A 65 -8.56 -2.49 -4.20
C GLU A 65 -8.67 -1.10 -4.84
N LEU A 66 -9.54 -0.90 -5.83
CA LEU A 66 -9.70 0.40 -6.48
C LEU A 66 -10.22 1.48 -5.52
N LEU A 67 -11.22 1.15 -4.69
CA LEU A 67 -11.76 2.10 -3.71
C LEU A 67 -10.70 2.51 -2.68
N GLY A 68 -9.95 1.54 -2.16
CA GLY A 68 -8.82 1.81 -1.26
C GLY A 68 -7.74 2.65 -1.95
N LEU A 69 -7.33 2.29 -3.17
CA LEU A 69 -6.28 2.97 -3.91
C LEU A 69 -6.63 4.43 -4.25
N VAL A 70 -7.84 4.67 -4.75
CA VAL A 70 -8.32 6.03 -5.04
C VAL A 70 -8.36 6.86 -3.77
N SER A 71 -8.82 6.28 -2.65
CA SER A 71 -8.86 6.98 -1.37
C SER A 71 -7.46 7.29 -0.84
N ILE A 72 -6.52 6.35 -0.94
CA ILE A 72 -5.09 6.57 -0.62
C ILE A 72 -4.52 7.71 -1.47
N ALA A 73 -4.79 7.72 -2.78
CA ALA A 73 -4.27 8.76 -3.67
C ALA A 73 -4.82 10.14 -3.31
N VAL A 74 -6.14 10.26 -3.09
CA VAL A 74 -6.78 11.53 -2.76
C VAL A 74 -6.31 12.04 -1.39
N PHE A 75 -6.39 11.21 -0.35
CA PHE A 75 -6.01 11.66 0.99
C PHE A 75 -4.50 11.80 1.13
N GLY A 76 -3.68 11.03 0.40
CA GLY A 76 -2.23 11.18 0.39
C GLY A 76 -1.79 12.49 -0.25
N VAL A 77 -2.48 12.93 -1.30
CA VAL A 77 -2.29 14.29 -1.84
C VAL A 77 -2.67 15.34 -0.80
N ILE A 78 -3.83 15.23 -0.16
CA ILE A 78 -4.22 16.19 0.89
C ILE A 78 -3.16 16.24 2.00
N ASP A 79 -2.71 15.08 2.45
CA ASP A 79 -1.73 14.94 3.52
C ASP A 79 -0.41 15.63 3.17
N GLU A 80 0.12 15.31 2.00
CA GLU A 80 1.38 15.84 1.52
C GLU A 80 1.34 17.37 1.32
N PHE A 81 0.25 17.86 0.72
CA PHE A 81 0.13 19.28 0.37
C PHE A 81 -0.18 20.17 1.59
N PHE A 82 -0.89 19.67 2.60
CA PHE A 82 -1.33 20.49 3.73
C PHE A 82 -0.55 20.26 5.03
N PHE A 83 -0.05 19.04 5.28
CA PHE A 83 0.54 18.68 6.57
C PHE A 83 2.03 18.31 6.51
N HIS A 84 2.55 17.90 5.33
CA HIS A 84 3.93 17.39 5.21
C HIS A 84 4.95 18.30 4.52
N ARG A 85 4.62 19.55 4.21
CA ARG A 85 5.54 20.44 3.49
C ARG A 85 6.86 20.73 4.21
N ASP A 86 6.85 20.73 5.54
CA ASP A 86 7.98 21.13 6.37
C ASP A 86 8.26 20.09 7.47
N LEU A 87 8.12 18.79 7.13
CA LEU A 87 8.43 17.72 8.06
C LEU A 87 9.91 17.77 8.48
N PRO A 88 10.23 17.45 9.75
CA PRO A 88 11.59 17.12 10.15
C PRO A 88 12.19 16.04 9.22
N PRO A 89 13.49 16.10 8.89
CA PRO A 89 14.11 15.12 8.00
C PRO A 89 13.95 13.66 8.45
N ALA A 90 13.94 13.43 9.78
CA ALA A 90 13.75 12.10 10.34
C ALA A 90 12.34 11.53 10.06
N GLU A 91 11.31 12.38 10.09
CA GLU A 91 9.94 12.00 9.77
C GLU A 91 9.76 11.83 8.25
N THR A 92 10.36 12.72 7.46
CA THR A 92 10.38 12.62 5.99
C THR A 92 10.95 11.28 5.51
N ASP A 93 12.06 10.83 6.11
CA ASP A 93 12.68 9.55 5.77
C ASP A 93 11.80 8.35 6.15
N LEU A 94 11.09 8.42 7.28
CA LEU A 94 10.11 7.40 7.68
C LEU A 94 8.93 7.34 6.70
N HIS A 95 8.36 8.49 6.34
CA HIS A 95 7.27 8.59 5.37
C HIS A 95 7.69 8.06 4.00
N ALA A 96 8.86 8.45 3.51
CA ALA A 96 9.37 7.99 2.22
C ALA A 96 9.51 6.46 2.17
N LYS A 97 10.01 5.84 3.25
CA LYS A 97 10.11 4.37 3.36
C LYS A 97 8.74 3.73 3.41
N ALA A 98 7.82 4.26 4.22
CA ALA A 98 6.44 3.77 4.28
C ALA A 98 5.76 3.84 2.89
N HIS A 99 5.85 4.97 2.18
CA HIS A 99 5.33 5.13 0.83
C HIS A 99 5.95 4.17 -0.17
N MET A 100 7.28 4.00 -0.15
CA MET A 100 7.97 3.07 -1.04
C MET A 100 7.41 1.65 -0.90
N PHE A 101 7.26 1.15 0.33
CA PHE A 101 6.74 -0.21 0.55
C PHE A 101 5.24 -0.31 0.32
N LEU A 102 4.45 0.73 0.58
CA LEU A 102 3.03 0.76 0.20
C LEU A 102 2.86 0.67 -1.32
N PHE A 103 3.62 1.46 -2.09
CA PHE A 103 3.56 1.42 -3.55
C PHE A 103 4.07 0.10 -4.12
N ALA A 104 5.11 -0.48 -3.52
CA ALA A 104 5.54 -1.84 -3.87
C ALA A 104 4.44 -2.87 -3.61
N PHE A 105 3.75 -2.79 -2.45
CA PHE A 105 2.61 -3.66 -2.14
C PHE A 105 1.47 -3.48 -3.16
N VAL A 106 1.10 -2.24 -3.49
CA VAL A 106 0.07 -1.94 -4.49
C VAL A 106 0.43 -2.54 -5.85
N ALA A 107 1.66 -2.33 -6.31
CA ALA A 107 2.12 -2.83 -7.60
C ALA A 107 2.10 -4.37 -7.65
N VAL A 108 2.60 -5.03 -6.62
CA VAL A 108 2.61 -6.50 -6.52
C VAL A 108 1.19 -7.06 -6.40
N ALA A 109 0.31 -6.43 -5.63
CA ALA A 109 -1.08 -6.85 -5.49
C ALA A 109 -1.83 -6.81 -6.83
N LEU A 110 -1.77 -5.67 -7.52
CA LEU A 110 -2.40 -5.52 -8.84
C LEU A 110 -1.80 -6.50 -9.86
N ALA A 111 -0.47 -6.71 -9.83
CA ALA A 111 0.18 -7.64 -10.74
C ALA A 111 -0.21 -9.10 -10.51
N LEU A 112 -0.26 -9.55 -9.25
CA LEU A 112 -0.59 -10.94 -8.95
C LEU A 112 -2.09 -11.23 -9.08
N ASN A 113 -2.95 -10.25 -8.83
CA ASN A 113 -4.41 -10.44 -8.85
C ASN A 113 -5.06 -10.15 -10.21
N HIS A 114 -4.49 -9.24 -11.01
CA HIS A 114 -5.22 -8.63 -12.14
C HIS A 114 -4.45 -8.52 -13.46
N LEU A 115 -3.12 -8.61 -13.46
CA LEU A 115 -2.39 -8.67 -14.73
C LEU A 115 -2.67 -10.04 -15.40
N PRO A 116 -2.99 -10.07 -16.71
CA PRO A 116 -3.22 -11.31 -17.42
C PRO A 116 -1.98 -12.21 -17.34
N PRO A 117 -2.16 -13.54 -17.45
CA PRO A 117 -1.07 -14.51 -17.52
C PRO A 117 -0.33 -14.45 -18.87
N LEU A 118 0.23 -13.28 -19.20
CA LEU A 118 1.14 -13.10 -20.33
C LEU A 118 2.56 -13.58 -20.00
N LEU A 119 2.87 -13.82 -18.71
CA LEU A 119 4.16 -14.32 -18.24
C LEU A 119 4.15 -15.76 -17.72
N THR A 120 2.98 -16.37 -17.50
CA THR A 120 2.88 -17.74 -16.92
C THR A 120 2.46 -18.81 -17.92
N SER A 121 2.07 -18.43 -19.14
CA SER A 121 1.75 -19.35 -20.24
C SER A 121 3.00 -19.73 -21.05
N TRP A 122 4.14 -19.98 -20.38
CA TRP A 122 5.35 -20.45 -21.07
C TRP A 122 5.41 -21.98 -21.15
N PRO A 123 5.66 -22.58 -22.32
CA PRO A 123 5.86 -21.90 -23.60
C PRO A 123 4.53 -21.37 -24.17
N PRO A 124 4.53 -20.18 -24.79
CA PRO A 124 3.35 -19.65 -25.45
C PRO A 124 2.83 -20.70 -26.43
N SER A 125 1.54 -21.04 -26.34
CA SER A 125 0.88 -21.96 -27.24
C SER A 125 0.72 -21.31 -28.61
N TRP A 126 1.82 -21.19 -29.34
CA TRP A 126 1.81 -21.02 -30.79
C TRP A 126 1.44 -22.38 -31.39
N SER A 127 0.21 -22.83 -31.16
CA SER A 127 -0.31 -23.94 -31.96
C SER A 127 -0.44 -23.41 -33.39
N ALA A 128 0.47 -23.90 -34.23
CA ALA A 128 0.55 -23.66 -35.66
C ALA A 128 -0.84 -23.69 -36.31
N SER A 129 -1.10 -22.67 -37.12
CA SER A 129 -2.15 -22.70 -38.14
C SER A 129 -1.62 -23.39 -39.39
#